data_AF-A0A6B3FSX0-F1
#
_entry.id   AF-A0A6B3FSX0-F1
#
_cell.length_a   1.000
_cell.length_b   1.000
_cell.length_c   1.000
_cell.angle_alpha   90.00
_cell.angle_beta   90.00
_cell.angle_gamma   90.00
#
_symmetry.space_group_name_H-M   'P 1'
#
loop_
_entity.id
_entity.type
_entity.pdbx_description
1 polymer ?
#
loop_
_entity_poly.entity_id
_entity_poly.type
_entity_poly.pdbx_seq_one_letter_code
_entity_poly.pdbx_strand_id
1 'polypeptide(L)' 'MTVQPADGLSPTAAFPDPSHDQWQSLVEGVLRKSGREVTGSAAEEALSTTLEDGLTTRPLYTASDESPDTG' A
#
# COMPACT_ATOMS: atom_id res chain seq x y z
N MET A 1 14.83 -10.98 -27.68
CA MET A 1 14.25 -9.69 -28.08
C MET A 1 13.05 -9.40 -27.19
N THR A 2 13.16 -8.45 -26.26
CA THR A 2 11.98 -7.85 -25.62
C THR A 2 11.65 -6.60 -26.40
N VAL A 3 10.56 -6.62 -27.17
CA VAL A 3 10.04 -5.44 -27.86
C VAL A 3 9.56 -4.47 -26.79
N GLN A 4 10.08 -3.23 -26.79
CA GLN A 4 9.47 -2.16 -25.98
C GLN A 4 8.03 -1.96 -26.47
N PRO A 5 7.05 -1.79 -25.56
CA PRO A 5 5.70 -1.44 -25.98
C PRO A 5 5.78 -0.17 -26.83
N ALA A 6 5.00 -0.14 -27.92
CA ALA A 6 4.83 1.07 -28.72
C ALA A 6 4.44 2.24 -27.80
N ASP A 7 5.01 3.43 -28.04
CA ASP A 7 4.66 4.65 -27.32
C ASP A 7 3.14 4.80 -27.23
N GLY A 8 2.58 4.80 -26.02
CA GLY A 8 1.16 5.12 -25.79
C GLY A 8 0.30 4.11 -25.02
N LEU A 9 0.84 3.01 -24.46
CA LEU A 9 0.04 2.19 -23.55
C LEU A 9 -0.12 2.89 -22.19
N SER A 10 -1.38 3.14 -21.81
CA SER A 10 -1.77 3.59 -20.47
C SER A 10 -2.62 2.51 -19.79
N PRO A 11 -2.00 1.47 -19.19
CA PRO A 11 -2.71 0.27 -18.73
C PRO A 11 -3.80 0.55 -17.68
N THR A 12 -3.62 1.61 -16.89
CA THR A 12 -4.51 1.96 -15.79
C THR A 12 -5.48 3.09 -16.12
N ALA A 13 -5.37 3.74 -17.29
CA ALA A 13 -6.18 4.92 -17.63
C ALA A 13 -7.69 4.63 -17.77
N ALA A 14 -8.08 3.36 -17.87
CA ALA A 14 -9.49 2.94 -17.86
C ALA A 14 -10.11 2.90 -16.45
N PHE A 15 -9.31 3.07 -15.40
CA PHE A 15 -9.75 3.01 -14.02
C PHE A 15 -9.61 4.39 -13.36
N PRO A 16 -10.43 4.68 -12.33
CA PRO A 16 -10.23 5.86 -11.50
C PRO A 16 -8.85 5.84 -10.84
N ASP A 17 -8.32 7.03 -10.52
CA ASP A 17 -7.11 7.13 -9.71
C ASP A 17 -7.30 6.44 -8.36
N PRO A 18 -6.38 5.55 -7.95
CA PRO A 18 -6.46 4.91 -6.65
C PRO A 18 -6.20 5.93 -5.53
N SER A 19 -6.87 5.76 -4.40
CA SER A 19 -6.57 6.52 -3.17
C SER A 19 -6.13 5.61 -2.03
N HIS A 20 -5.25 6.12 -1.17
CA HIS A 20 -4.78 5.41 0.01
C HIS A 20 -5.95 5.11 0.97
N ASP A 21 -6.85 6.07 1.16
CA ASP A 21 -8.06 5.91 1.99
C ASP A 21 -8.99 4.80 1.47
N GLN A 22 -9.15 4.68 0.14
CA GLN A 22 -9.92 3.61 -0.47
C GLN A 22 -9.27 2.25 -0.19
N TRP A 23 -7.94 2.16 -0.29
CA TRP A 23 -7.21 0.94 0.06
C TRP A 23 -7.35 0.59 1.56
N GLN A 24 -7.25 1.57 2.46
CA GLN A 24 -7.47 1.34 3.90
C GLN A 24 -8.87 0.80 4.17
N SER A 25 -9.91 1.33 3.50
CA SER A 25 -11.28 0.82 3.62
C SER A 25 -11.42 -0.65 3.18
N LEU A 26 -10.64 -1.10 2.19
CA LEU A 26 -10.59 -2.50 1.79
C LEU A 26 -9.93 -3.37 2.88
N VAL A 27 -8.84 -2.89 3.47
CA VAL A 27 -8.15 -3.54 4.58
C VAL A 27 -9.07 -3.68 5.79
N GLU A 28 -9.82 -2.63 6.14
CA GLU A 28 -10.84 -2.67 7.20
C GLU A 28 -11.84 -3.81 6.96
N GLY A 29 -12.34 -3.96 5.73
CA GLY A 29 -13.27 -5.03 5.39
C GLY A 29 -12.67 -6.44 5.60
N VAL A 30 -11.40 -6.63 5.26
CA VAL A 30 -10.68 -7.90 5.47
C VAL A 30 -10.47 -8.15 6.96
N LEU A 31 -10.02 -7.14 7.71
CA LEU A 31 -9.77 -7.24 9.14
C LEU A 31 -11.05 -7.49 9.92
N ARG A 32 -12.15 -6.84 9.56
CA ARG A 32 -13.49 -7.11 10.10
C ARG A 32 -13.87 -8.56 9.91
N LYS A 33 -13.66 -9.11 8.71
CA LYS A 33 -13.90 -10.54 8.43
C LYS A 33 -13.04 -11.47 9.29
N SER A 34 -11.86 -11.01 9.73
CA SER A 34 -10.99 -11.73 10.67
C SER A 34 -11.31 -11.48 12.16
N GLY A 35 -12.36 -10.73 12.47
CA GLY A 35 -12.77 -10.42 13.85
C GLY A 35 -12.06 -9.22 14.49
N ARG A 36 -11.40 -8.38 13.69
CA ARG A 36 -10.71 -7.16 14.14
C ARG A 36 -11.46 -5.93 13.64
N GLU A 37 -12.03 -5.14 14.55
CA GLU A 37 -12.73 -3.89 14.24
C GLU A 37 -11.76 -2.70 14.42
N VAL A 38 -11.03 -2.37 13.35
CA VAL A 38 -10.09 -1.24 13.28
C VAL A 38 -10.39 -0.42 12.02
N THR A 39 -10.06 0.87 12.03
CA THR A 39 -10.43 1.83 10.96
C THR A 39 -9.28 2.75 10.57
N GLY A 40 -9.31 3.28 9.35
CA GLY A 40 -8.33 4.20 8.78
C GLY A 40 -6.91 3.66 8.85
N SER A 41 -5.98 4.53 9.24
CA SER A 41 -4.57 4.16 9.42
C SER A 41 -4.36 3.04 10.44
N ALA A 42 -5.24 2.87 11.45
CA ALA A 42 -5.11 1.78 12.40
C ALA A 42 -5.40 0.40 11.76
N ALA A 43 -6.19 0.36 10.67
CA ALA A 43 -6.40 -0.85 9.89
C ALA A 43 -5.15 -1.22 9.08
N GLU A 44 -4.44 -0.23 8.56
CA GLU A 44 -3.14 -0.44 7.91
C GLU A 44 -2.07 -0.90 8.91
N GLU A 45 -1.92 -0.20 10.03
CA GLU A 45 -0.94 -0.55 11.08
C GLU A 45 -1.20 -1.94 11.68
N ALA A 46 -2.45 -2.37 11.69
CA ALA A 46 -2.84 -3.71 12.12
C ALA A 46 -2.23 -4.84 11.27
N LEU A 47 -1.73 -4.54 10.07
CA LEU A 47 -1.02 -5.46 9.18
C LEU A 47 0.50 -5.31 9.24
N SER A 48 1.02 -4.34 10.00
CA SER A 48 2.46 -4.16 10.18
C SER A 48 3.09 -5.40 10.81
N THR A 49 4.32 -5.70 10.38
CA THR A 49 5.08 -6.85 10.89
C THR A 49 6.31 -6.36 11.64
N THR A 50 6.41 -6.74 12.92
CA THR A 50 7.62 -6.50 13.71
C THR A 50 8.69 -7.52 13.34
N LEU A 51 9.89 -7.04 13.05
CA LEU A 51 11.08 -7.83 12.77
C LEU A 51 12.05 -7.79 13.97
N GLU A 52 13.21 -8.42 13.79
CA GLU A 52 14.32 -8.32 14.74
C GLU A 52 14.82 -6.87 14.86
N ASP A 53 15.60 -6.60 15.92
CA ASP A 53 16.22 -5.29 16.18
C ASP A 53 15.24 -4.11 16.34
N GLY A 54 13.97 -4.40 16.66
CA GLY A 54 12.94 -3.39 16.88
C GLY A 54 12.42 -2.75 15.60
N LEU A 55 12.73 -3.32 14.44
CA LEU A 55 12.22 -2.85 13.16
C LEU A 55 10.75 -3.24 12.98
N THR A 56 9.98 -2.38 12.32
CA THR A 56 8.61 -2.69 11.90
C THR A 56 8.47 -2.37 10.43
N THR A 57 8.05 -3.35 9.64
CA THR A 57 7.74 -3.16 8.21
C THR A 57 6.26 -2.86 8.05
N ARG A 58 5.97 -1.80 7.30
CA ARG A 58 4.60 -1.44 6.91
C ARG A 58 4.10 -2.37 5.78
N PRO A 59 2.78 -2.59 5.68
CA PRO A 59 2.20 -3.45 4.64
C PRO A 59 2.22 -2.83 3.24
N LEU A 60 2.37 -1.51 3.13
CA LEU A 60 2.40 -0.77 1.88
C LEU A 60 3.47 0.34 1.95
N TYR A 61 4.25 0.47 0.88
CA TYR A 61 5.14 1.60 0.64
C TYR A 61 4.71 2.28 -0.67
N THR A 62 4.65 3.59 -0.65
CA THR A 62 4.13 4.46 -1.70
C THR A 62 5.20 5.44 -2.16
N ALA A 63 4.90 6.21 -3.20
CA ALA A 63 5.79 7.29 -3.64
C ALA A 63 5.99 8.40 -2.58
N SER A 64 5.09 8.50 -1.60
CA SER A 64 5.21 9.43 -0.47
C SER A 64 6.24 8.98 0.57
N ASP A 65 6.68 7.72 0.50
CA ASP A 65 7.65 7.16 1.43
C ASP A 65 9.07 7.42 0.94
N GLU A 66 9.55 8.63 1.21
CA GLU A 66 10.88 9.06 0.79
C GLU A 66 11.98 8.38 1.62
N SER A 67 13.11 8.10 0.96
CA SER A 67 14.32 7.70 1.67
C SER A 67 14.90 8.91 2.41
N PRO A 68 15.46 8.72 3.61
CA PRO A 68 16.16 9.81 4.28
C PRO A 68 17.34 10.30 3.44
N ASP A 69 17.76 11.55 3.69
CA ASP A 69 18.99 12.09 3.10
C ASP A 69 20.17 11.15 3.36
N THR A 70 21.03 10.99 2.34
CA THR A 70 22.17 10.05 2.44
C THR A 70 23.28 10.57 3.38
N GLY A 71 23.17 11.82 3.84
CA GLY A 71 24.17 12.49 4.69
C GLY A 71 25.29 13.15 3.89
#